data_AF-A0ABD2MJE9-F1
#
_entry.id   AF-A0ABD2MJE9-F1
#
_cell.length_a   1.000
_cell.length_b   1.000
_cell.length_c   1.000
_cell.angle_alpha   90.00
_cell.angle_beta   90.00
_cell.angle_gamma   90.00
#
_symmetry.space_group_name_H-M   'P 1'
#
loop_
_entity.id
_entity.type
_entity.pdbx_description
1 polymer ?
#
loop_
_entity_poly.entity_id
_entity_poly.type
_entity_poly.pdbx_seq_one_letter_code
_entity_poly.pdbx_strand_id
1 'polypeptide(L)'
;MYEVTHTKSKQNIRLSKFLSWLLRHGAVKDQIPIGSDGFVSVKHILNHPTLRGNFTENDIIKVVENDEKTRFAVRPNKESFDVRANQGHSIDLVKELELIPITRPDSFKCVVHSTFLTNWDKIKVEGLHRMKRNHIHFAQSLLDTNTVTSGLRKNAEIFIYINLKCALEKGLKFFFLLMELFLVQVTTMDM
;
A
#
# COMPACT_ATOMS: atom_id res chain seq x y z
N MET A 1 -29.97 2.88 -19.89
CA MET A 1 -28.64 2.37 -19.47
C MET A 1 -28.24 3.16 -18.23
N TYR A 2 -28.58 2.67 -17.03
CA TYR A 2 -28.26 3.37 -15.78
C TYR A 2 -26.87 2.93 -15.31
N GLU A 3 -25.96 3.87 -15.12
CA GLU A 3 -24.68 3.65 -14.45
C GLU A 3 -24.93 3.23 -13.00
N VAL A 4 -24.55 1.99 -12.66
CA VAL A 4 -24.55 1.55 -11.26
C VAL A 4 -23.37 2.21 -10.56
N THR A 5 -23.61 3.37 -9.97
CA THR A 5 -22.66 3.97 -9.03
C THR A 5 -22.55 3.07 -7.80
N HIS A 6 -21.47 2.29 -7.70
CA HIS A 6 -21.18 1.46 -6.53
C HIS A 6 -20.79 2.34 -5.33
N THR A 7 -21.76 2.96 -4.68
CA THR A 7 -21.53 3.62 -3.39
C THR A 7 -21.20 2.58 -2.32
N LYS A 8 -19.93 2.54 -1.89
CA LYS A 8 -19.48 1.71 -0.76
C LYS A 8 -20.32 2.00 0.48
N SER A 9 -20.90 0.97 1.10
CA SER A 9 -21.64 1.12 2.34
C SER A 9 -20.74 1.72 3.44
N LYS A 10 -21.32 2.50 4.37
CA LYS A 10 -20.57 3.05 5.51
C LYS A 10 -19.86 1.96 6.32
N GLN A 11 -20.46 0.78 6.41
CA GLN A 11 -19.89 -0.40 7.07
C GLN A 11 -18.66 -0.94 6.31
N ASN A 12 -18.71 -1.05 4.99
CA ASN A 12 -17.57 -1.50 4.17
C ASN A 12 -16.39 -0.52 4.27
N ILE A 13 -16.67 0.79 4.33
CA ILE A 13 -15.63 1.81 4.53
C ILE A 13 -14.98 1.64 5.92
N ARG A 14 -15.77 1.40 6.96
CA ARG A 14 -15.26 1.15 8.32
C ARG A 14 -14.40 -0.11 8.37
N LEU A 15 -14.87 -1.21 7.77
CA LEU A 15 -14.12 -2.47 7.71
C LEU A 15 -12.81 -2.30 6.92
N SER A 16 -12.85 -1.65 5.75
CA SER A 16 -11.66 -1.38 4.93
C SER A 16 -10.62 -0.53 5.67
N LYS A 17 -11.05 0.50 6.42
CA LYS A 17 -10.17 1.32 7.27
C LYS A 17 -9.57 0.49 8.41
N PHE A 18 -10.38 -0.33 9.07
CA PHE A 18 -9.91 -1.21 10.13
C PHE A 18 -8.90 -2.23 9.62
N LEU A 19 -9.20 -2.94 8.52
CA LEU A 19 -8.28 -3.89 7.89
C LEU A 19 -6.96 -3.20 7.49
N SER A 20 -7.04 -2.03 6.87
CA SER A 20 -5.84 -1.26 6.50
C SER A 20 -5.00 -0.91 7.72
N TRP A 21 -5.61 -0.46 8.82
CA TRP A 21 -4.87 -0.13 10.04
C TRP A 21 -4.28 -1.37 10.69
N LEU A 22 -5.06 -2.43 10.85
CA LEU A 22 -4.65 -3.65 11.52
C LEU A 22 -3.48 -4.30 10.78
N LEU A 23 -3.64 -4.55 9.47
CA LEU A 23 -2.67 -5.28 8.66
C LEU A 23 -1.38 -4.49 8.43
N ARG A 24 -1.39 -3.16 8.55
CA ARG A 24 -0.20 -2.31 8.33
C ARG A 24 0.49 -1.88 9.60
N HIS A 25 -0.24 -1.78 10.72
CA HIS A 25 0.23 -1.10 11.93
C HIS A 25 -0.19 -1.84 13.21
N GLY A 26 -1.44 -2.30 13.28
CA GLY A 26 -2.09 -2.71 14.53
C GLY A 26 -1.84 -4.15 14.97
N ALA A 27 -1.52 -5.07 14.06
CA ALA A 27 -1.55 -6.51 14.34
C ALA A 27 -0.72 -6.92 15.57
N VAL A 28 0.54 -6.47 15.66
CA VAL A 28 1.41 -6.79 16.81
C VAL A 28 0.88 -6.18 18.10
N LYS A 29 0.40 -4.93 18.05
CA LYS A 29 -0.16 -4.22 19.22
C LYS A 29 -1.41 -4.93 19.75
N ASP A 30 -2.26 -5.41 18.85
CA ASP A 30 -3.52 -6.09 19.17
C ASP A 30 -3.30 -7.60 19.38
N GLN A 31 -2.04 -8.06 19.43
CA GLN A 31 -1.65 -9.45 19.65
C GLN A 31 -2.27 -10.43 18.62
N ILE A 32 -2.46 -9.95 17.39
CA ILE A 32 -2.89 -10.75 16.26
C ILE A 32 -1.66 -11.34 15.56
N PRO A 33 -1.57 -12.68 15.42
CA PRO A 33 -0.48 -13.31 14.69
C PRO A 33 -0.46 -12.84 13.24
N ILE A 34 0.66 -12.23 12.84
CA ILE A 34 0.93 -11.80 11.47
C ILE A 34 2.22 -12.47 10.99
N GLY A 35 2.19 -13.03 9.78
CA GLY A 35 3.36 -13.64 9.16
C GLY A 35 4.39 -12.60 8.71
N SER A 36 5.61 -13.05 8.44
CA SER A 36 6.66 -12.25 7.79
C SER A 36 6.27 -11.76 6.40
N ASP A 37 5.36 -12.48 5.75
CA ASP A 37 4.73 -12.17 4.46
C ASP A 37 3.52 -11.21 4.57
N GLY A 38 3.18 -10.79 5.80
CA GLY A 38 2.10 -9.86 6.12
C GLY A 38 0.70 -10.48 6.21
N PHE A 39 0.57 -11.79 6.01
CA PHE A 39 -0.72 -12.47 6.05
C PHE A 39 -1.20 -12.71 7.48
N VAL A 40 -2.51 -12.55 7.67
CA VAL A 40 -3.23 -12.80 8.93
C VAL A 40 -4.45 -13.65 8.61
N SER A 41 -4.70 -14.68 9.43
CA SER A 41 -5.91 -15.48 9.32
C SER A 41 -7.16 -14.65 9.60
N VAL A 42 -8.15 -14.76 8.71
CA VAL A 42 -9.42 -14.05 8.85
C VAL A 42 -10.16 -14.41 10.13
N LYS A 43 -9.97 -15.63 10.64
CA LYS A 43 -10.51 -16.05 11.94
C LYS A 43 -9.99 -15.20 13.09
N HIS A 44 -8.71 -14.84 13.09
CA HIS A 44 -8.17 -13.93 14.12
C HIS A 44 -8.76 -12.52 13.96
N ILE A 45 -8.93 -12.05 12.73
CA ILE A 45 -9.50 -10.73 12.43
C ILE A 45 -10.97 -10.65 12.89
N LEU A 46 -11.79 -11.64 12.56
CA LEU A 46 -13.22 -11.66 12.92
C LEU A 46 -13.45 -11.89 14.42
N ASN A 47 -12.50 -12.48 15.13
CA ASN A 47 -12.56 -12.59 16.58
C ASN A 47 -12.09 -11.32 17.32
N HIS A 48 -11.53 -10.34 16.61
CA HIS A 48 -11.10 -9.08 17.19
C HIS A 48 -12.31 -8.30 17.78
N PRO A 49 -12.21 -7.70 18.98
CA PRO A 49 -13.33 -7.02 19.64
C PRO A 49 -14.05 -5.97 18.78
N THR A 50 -13.33 -5.27 17.91
CA THR A 50 -13.89 -4.27 17.00
C THR A 50 -14.82 -4.86 15.93
N LEU A 51 -14.62 -6.13 15.55
CA LEU A 51 -15.34 -6.77 14.43
C LEU A 51 -16.26 -7.91 14.87
N ARG A 52 -15.97 -8.55 16.01
CA ARG A 52 -16.69 -9.73 16.49
C ARG A 52 -18.20 -9.48 16.55
N GLY A 53 -18.97 -10.37 15.93
CA GLY A 53 -20.43 -10.33 15.87
C GLY A 53 -21.02 -9.30 14.90
N ASN A 54 -20.19 -8.47 14.24
CA ASN A 54 -20.66 -7.40 13.34
C ASN A 54 -20.30 -7.63 11.87
N PHE A 55 -19.32 -8.48 11.59
CA PHE A 55 -18.82 -8.75 10.24
C PHE A 55 -18.59 -10.24 10.02
N THR A 56 -18.67 -10.65 8.77
CA THR A 56 -18.47 -12.01 8.29
C THR A 56 -17.28 -12.11 7.35
N GLU A 57 -16.87 -13.34 7.03
CA GLU A 57 -15.86 -13.60 6.00
C GLU A 57 -16.25 -13.00 4.65
N ASN A 58 -17.52 -13.10 4.27
CA ASN A 58 -18.05 -12.54 3.04
C ASN A 58 -17.94 -11.00 3.00
N ASP A 59 -18.05 -10.32 4.14
CA ASP A 59 -17.85 -8.87 4.19
C ASP A 59 -16.39 -8.48 3.93
N ILE A 60 -15.45 -9.29 4.40
CA ILE A 60 -14.02 -9.11 4.11
C ILE A 60 -13.76 -9.35 2.62
N ILE A 61 -14.27 -10.43 2.03
CA ILE A 61 -14.16 -10.70 0.59
C ILE A 61 -14.70 -9.53 -0.22
N LYS A 62 -15.92 -9.03 0.09
CA LYS A 62 -16.48 -7.85 -0.58
C LYS A 62 -15.58 -6.63 -0.45
N VAL A 63 -14.96 -6.41 0.70
CA VAL A 63 -14.02 -5.28 0.87
C VAL A 63 -12.78 -5.43 0.00
N VAL A 64 -12.25 -6.64 -0.13
CA VAL A 64 -11.09 -6.96 -0.97
C VAL A 64 -11.44 -6.82 -2.46
N GLU A 65 -12.54 -7.41 -2.91
CA GLU A 65 -13.00 -7.36 -4.30
C GLU A 65 -13.34 -5.95 -4.77
N ASN A 66 -13.91 -5.13 -3.89
CA ASN A 66 -14.24 -3.73 -4.20
C ASN A 66 -13.08 -2.76 -3.94
N ASP A 67 -11.86 -3.26 -3.72
CA ASP A 67 -10.71 -2.41 -3.47
C ASP A 67 -10.03 -1.95 -4.77
N GLU A 68 -10.51 -0.82 -5.29
CA GLU A 68 -9.92 -0.11 -6.44
C GLU A 68 -8.43 0.22 -6.29
N LYS A 69 -7.88 0.23 -5.06
CA LYS A 69 -6.46 0.53 -4.83
C LYS A 69 -5.61 -0.71 -4.57
N THR A 70 -6.17 -1.91 -4.79
CA THR A 70 -5.46 -3.19 -4.64
C THR A 70 -4.65 -3.28 -3.34
N ARG A 71 -5.20 -2.77 -2.23
CA ARG A 71 -4.54 -2.73 -0.93
C ARG A 71 -4.41 -4.08 -0.29
N PHE A 72 -5.26 -5.02 -0.66
CA PHE A 72 -5.35 -6.32 -0.01
C PHE A 72 -5.05 -7.45 -1.00
N ALA A 73 -4.45 -8.51 -0.48
CA ALA A 73 -4.37 -9.80 -1.14
C ALA A 73 -4.92 -10.87 -0.20
N VAL A 74 -5.52 -11.90 -0.79
CA VAL A 74 -6.08 -13.05 -0.07
C VAL A 74 -5.46 -14.34 -0.59
N ARG A 75 -5.34 -15.34 0.28
CA ARG A 75 -4.95 -16.70 -0.09
C ARG A 75 -5.75 -17.72 0.72
N PRO A 76 -6.09 -18.89 0.15
CA PRO A 76 -6.74 -19.94 0.92
C PRO A 76 -5.83 -20.43 2.06
N ASN A 77 -6.43 -20.85 3.17
CA ASN A 77 -5.76 -21.57 4.25
C ASN A 77 -6.59 -22.82 4.63
N LYS A 78 -6.18 -23.57 5.64
CA LYS A 78 -6.83 -24.84 6.01
C LYS A 78 -8.28 -24.69 6.51
N GLU A 79 -8.63 -23.55 7.08
CA GLU A 79 -9.94 -23.33 7.71
C GLU A 79 -10.84 -22.38 6.90
N SER A 80 -10.22 -21.42 6.20
CA SER A 80 -10.86 -20.34 5.44
C SER A 80 -9.79 -19.70 4.53
N PHE A 81 -9.42 -18.43 4.77
CA PHE A 81 -8.38 -17.71 4.03
C PHE A 81 -7.59 -16.75 4.94
N ASP A 82 -6.41 -16.38 4.48
CA ASP A 82 -5.62 -15.31 5.05
C ASP A 82 -5.78 -14.04 4.21
N VAL A 83 -5.60 -12.88 4.84
CA VAL A 83 -5.53 -11.58 4.18
C VAL A 83 -4.28 -10.82 4.61
N ARG A 84 -3.65 -10.11 3.67
CA ARG A 84 -2.57 -9.16 3.95
C ARG A 84 -2.86 -7.80 3.34
N ALA A 85 -2.17 -6.78 3.82
CA ALA A 85 -2.00 -5.56 3.05
C ALA A 85 -0.83 -5.73 2.06
N ASN A 86 -0.95 -5.22 0.84
CA ASN A 86 0.10 -5.27 -0.18
C ASN A 86 1.17 -4.18 0.04
N GLN A 87 0.77 -3.07 0.66
CA GLN A 87 1.60 -1.88 0.86
C GLN A 87 1.32 -1.20 2.20
N GLY A 88 2.21 -0.28 2.59
CA GLY A 88 1.99 0.69 3.67
C GLY A 88 2.32 0.18 5.07
N HIS A 89 3.00 -0.95 5.18
CA HIS A 89 3.41 -1.55 6.45
C HIS A 89 4.38 -0.66 7.25
N SER A 90 4.20 -0.66 8.56
CA SER A 90 5.15 -0.19 9.56
C SER A 90 5.43 -1.25 10.63
N ILE A 91 5.02 -2.50 10.38
CA ILE A 91 5.26 -3.62 11.29
C ILE A 91 6.63 -4.21 10.91
N ASP A 92 7.56 -4.20 11.86
CA ASP A 92 8.94 -4.65 11.64
C ASP A 92 9.03 -6.15 11.31
N LEU A 93 8.05 -6.95 11.72
CA LEU A 93 7.98 -8.37 11.41
C LEU A 93 7.71 -8.64 9.92
N VAL A 94 7.05 -7.72 9.22
CA VAL A 94 6.67 -7.89 7.80
C VAL A 94 7.85 -7.51 6.90
N LYS A 95 8.61 -8.53 6.48
CA LYS A 95 9.86 -8.39 5.71
C LYS A 95 9.86 -9.16 4.38
N GLU A 96 8.98 -10.14 4.23
CA GLU A 96 8.98 -11.10 3.12
C GLU A 96 7.78 -10.84 2.19
N LEU A 97 7.54 -9.57 1.88
CA LEU A 97 6.63 -9.23 0.79
C LEU A 97 7.27 -9.71 -0.53
N GLU A 98 6.44 -10.19 -1.45
CA GLU A 98 6.84 -10.73 -2.76
C GLU A 98 7.25 -9.61 -3.73
N LEU A 99 8.21 -8.78 -3.30
CA LEU A 99 8.70 -7.62 -4.02
C LEU A 99 9.61 -8.06 -5.15
N ILE A 100 9.28 -7.67 -6.38
CA ILE A 100 10.05 -7.99 -7.57
C ILE A 100 11.01 -6.84 -7.86
N PRO A 101 12.35 -7.04 -7.88
CA PRO A 101 13.31 -5.99 -8.17
C PRO A 101 13.10 -5.40 -9.56
N ILE A 102 13.18 -4.07 -9.67
CA ILE A 102 13.14 -3.38 -10.95
C ILE A 102 14.56 -3.24 -11.48
N THR A 103 14.82 -3.89 -12.61
CA THR A 103 16.12 -3.84 -13.29
C THR A 103 16.04 -3.17 -14.67
N ARG A 104 14.82 -2.95 -15.19
CA ARG A 104 14.57 -2.34 -16.49
C ARG A 104 13.74 -1.07 -16.31
N PRO A 105 14.37 0.12 -16.19
CA PRO A 105 13.65 1.37 -15.94
C PRO A 105 12.67 1.73 -17.07
N ASP A 106 12.98 1.36 -18.30
CA ASP A 106 12.18 1.70 -19.49
C ASP A 106 10.79 1.04 -19.50
N SER A 107 10.56 0.04 -18.63
CA SER A 107 9.23 -0.55 -18.41
C SER A 107 8.27 0.40 -17.67
N PHE A 108 8.76 1.51 -17.11
CA PHE A 108 7.99 2.47 -16.32
C PHE A 108 8.02 3.86 -16.98
N LYS A 109 6.89 4.30 -17.52
CA LYS A 109 6.77 5.63 -18.17
C LYS A 109 7.00 6.79 -17.19
N CYS A 110 6.47 6.69 -15.98
CA CYS A 110 6.57 7.73 -14.97
C CYS A 110 6.41 7.14 -13.58
N VAL A 111 7.33 7.52 -12.69
CA VAL A 111 7.34 7.17 -11.27
C VAL A 111 7.20 8.45 -10.49
N VAL A 112 6.15 8.55 -9.67
CA VAL A 112 5.79 9.80 -9.00
C VAL A 112 5.52 9.59 -7.51
N HIS A 113 6.04 10.51 -6.69
CA HIS A 113 5.70 10.63 -5.28
C HIS A 113 4.82 11.87 -5.08
N SER A 114 3.71 11.72 -4.35
CA SER A 114 2.87 12.87 -3.99
C SER A 114 3.08 13.28 -2.54
N THR A 115 3.17 14.59 -2.32
CA THR A 115 3.35 15.18 -0.99
C THR A 115 2.58 16.50 -0.86
N PHE A 116 2.61 17.08 0.33
CA PHE A 116 2.01 18.38 0.65
C PHE A 116 3.07 19.47 0.60
N LEU A 117 2.67 20.71 0.34
CA LEU A 117 3.57 21.86 0.25
C LEU A 117 4.40 22.04 1.53
N THR A 118 3.78 21.77 2.68
CA THR A 118 4.41 21.83 4.01
C THR A 118 5.61 20.89 4.19
N ASN A 119 5.74 19.85 3.37
CA ASN A 119 6.86 18.92 3.43
C ASN A 119 8.00 19.30 2.47
N TRP A 120 7.77 20.24 1.56
CA TRP A 120 8.69 20.53 0.44
C TRP A 120 10.06 21.00 0.90
N ASP A 121 10.10 21.91 1.87
CA ASP A 121 11.36 22.49 2.32
C ASP A 121 12.29 21.43 2.92
N LYS A 122 11.74 20.45 3.63
CA LYS A 122 12.51 19.31 4.14
C LYS A 122 12.95 18.38 3.01
N ILE A 123 12.03 18.04 2.10
CA ILE A 123 12.33 17.12 0.99
C ILE A 123 13.42 17.67 0.06
N LYS A 124 13.49 19.00 -0.15
CA LYS A 124 14.57 19.63 -0.93
C LYS A 124 15.96 19.42 -0.35
N VAL A 125 16.05 19.36 0.98
CA VAL A 125 17.34 19.32 1.69
C VAL A 125 17.72 17.88 2.03
N GLU A 126 16.74 17.08 2.46
CA GLU A 126 16.96 15.74 3.01
C GLU A 126 16.56 14.63 2.02
N GLY A 127 15.90 14.97 0.92
CA GLY A 127 15.34 13.99 0.00
C GLY A 127 14.07 13.31 0.53
N LEU A 128 13.65 12.23 -0.14
CA LEU A 128 12.50 11.44 0.30
C LEU A 128 12.88 10.46 1.41
N HIS A 129 11.99 10.34 2.41
CA HIS A 129 12.13 9.40 3.53
C HIS A 129 10.93 8.46 3.66
N ARG A 130 11.18 7.23 4.11
CA ARG A 130 10.12 6.24 4.44
C ARG A 130 9.28 6.64 5.67
N MET A 131 9.79 7.57 6.47
CA MET A 131 9.21 7.93 7.77
C MET A 131 9.05 6.68 8.66
N LYS A 132 7.83 6.42 9.15
CA LYS A 132 7.53 5.22 9.96
C LYS A 132 7.27 3.96 9.13
N ARG A 133 7.18 4.05 7.80
CA ARG A 133 6.87 2.88 6.96
C ARG A 133 8.13 2.07 6.66
N ASN A 134 7.95 0.84 6.18
CA ASN A 134 9.06 -0.02 5.75
C ASN A 134 9.69 0.51 4.44
N HIS A 135 8.88 1.08 3.53
CA HIS A 135 9.32 1.52 2.20
C HIS A 135 8.83 2.94 1.86
N ILE A 136 9.53 3.60 0.92
CA ILE A 136 8.98 4.76 0.21
C ILE A 136 8.09 4.24 -0.92
N HIS A 137 6.88 4.81 -1.02
CA HIS A 137 5.89 4.40 -2.02
C HIS A 137 5.81 5.42 -3.14
N PHE A 138 5.69 4.91 -4.36
CA PHE A 138 5.48 5.69 -5.57
C PHE A 138 4.24 5.18 -6.28
N ALA A 139 3.58 6.08 -7.00
CA ALA A 139 2.58 5.70 -7.98
C ALA A 139 3.25 5.67 -9.36
N GLN A 140 2.77 4.77 -10.22
CA GLN A 140 3.02 4.86 -11.64
C GLN A 140 2.00 5.81 -12.23
N SER A 141 2.42 6.87 -12.92
CA SER A 141 1.48 7.71 -13.66
C SER A 141 1.56 7.35 -15.14
N LEU A 142 0.41 7.29 -15.81
CA LEU A 142 0.38 7.49 -17.25
C LEU A 142 0.46 9.01 -17.45
N LEU A 143 1.51 9.50 -18.12
CA LEU A 143 1.71 10.94 -18.39
C LEU A 143 0.53 11.57 -19.16
N ASP A 144 -0.29 10.74 -19.81
CA ASP A 144 -1.28 11.15 -20.81
C ASP A 144 -2.71 11.18 -20.28
N THR A 145 -2.93 10.88 -19.00
CA THR A 145 -4.29 10.87 -18.43
C THR A 145 -4.33 11.65 -17.13
N ASN A 146 -5.24 12.61 -17.01
CA ASN A 146 -5.64 13.27 -15.75
C ASN A 146 -6.24 12.27 -14.71
N THR A 147 -6.08 10.97 -14.92
CA THR A 147 -6.53 9.92 -14.02
C THR A 147 -5.51 9.78 -12.90
N VAL A 148 -5.89 10.24 -11.71
CA VAL A 148 -5.17 9.99 -10.46
C VAL A 148 -5.00 8.49 -10.29
N THR A 149 -3.79 7.99 -10.57
CA THR A 149 -3.48 6.57 -10.45
C THR A 149 -3.51 6.16 -8.98
N SER A 150 -3.83 4.89 -8.70
CA SER A 150 -3.76 4.32 -7.36
C SER A 150 -2.40 4.67 -6.73
N GLY A 151 -2.43 5.23 -5.50
CA GLY A 151 -1.23 5.64 -4.77
C GLY A 151 -1.08 7.15 -4.59
N LEU A 152 -1.62 7.99 -5.49
CA LEU A 152 -1.59 9.45 -5.33
C LEU A 152 -2.70 9.94 -4.39
N ARG A 153 -2.38 10.93 -3.55
CA ARG A 153 -3.41 11.61 -2.74
C ARG A 153 -4.13 12.64 -3.61
N LYS A 154 -5.47 12.61 -3.60
CA LYS A 154 -6.32 13.54 -4.37
C LYS A 154 -6.08 15.01 -4.03
N ASN A 155 -5.65 15.28 -2.79
CA ASN A 155 -5.36 16.62 -2.28
C ASN A 155 -3.85 16.90 -2.16
N ALA A 156 -3.00 16.11 -2.83
CA ALA A 156 -1.59 16.44 -2.90
C ALA A 156 -1.38 17.75 -3.67
N GLU A 157 -0.40 18.53 -3.23
CA GLU A 157 -0.07 19.83 -3.82
C GLU A 157 1.23 19.74 -4.64
N ILE A 158 2.08 18.76 -4.33
CA ILE A 158 3.37 18.56 -4.98
C ILE A 158 3.47 17.13 -5.51
N PHE A 159 3.94 17.02 -6.74
CA PHE A 159 4.28 15.77 -7.41
C PHE A 159 5.76 15.77 -7.75
N ILE A 160 6.50 14.80 -7.22
CA ILE A 160 7.93 14.63 -7.42
C ILE A 160 8.13 13.46 -8.38
N TYR A 161 8.68 13.76 -9.56
CA TYR A 161 8.93 12.80 -10.62
C TYR A 161 10.33 12.20 -10.45
N ILE A 162 10.42 10.87 -10.45
CA ILE A 162 11.67 10.17 -10.20
C ILE A 162 12.30 9.79 -11.53
N ASN A 163 13.54 10.22 -11.74
CA ASN A 163 14.39 9.66 -12.79
C ASN A 163 14.83 8.25 -12.37
N LEU A 164 13.98 7.26 -12.66
CA LEU A 164 14.19 5.88 -12.23
C LEU A 164 15.51 5.30 -12.76
N LYS A 165 15.88 5.63 -14.00
CA LYS A 165 17.15 5.19 -14.60
C LYS A 165 18.34 5.70 -13.79
N CYS A 166 18.43 7.00 -13.56
CA CYS A 166 19.52 7.60 -12.77
C CYS A 166 19.54 7.05 -11.34
N ALA A 167 18.38 6.85 -10.73
CA ALA A 167 18.27 6.31 -9.39
C ALA A 167 18.81 4.86 -9.29
N LEU A 168 18.46 4.00 -10.26
CA LEU A 168 19.01 2.65 -10.36
C LEU A 168 20.53 2.65 -10.62
N GLU A 169 21.02 3.52 -11.51
CA GLU A 169 22.46 3.66 -11.80
C GLU A 169 23.27 4.12 -10.57
N LYS A 170 22.65 4.92 -9.69
CA LYS A 170 23.21 5.31 -8.38
C LYS A 170 23.10 4.21 -7.31
N GLY A 171 22.59 3.03 -7.65
CA GLY A 171 22.50 1.87 -6.76
C GLY A 171 21.27 1.87 -5.83
N LEU A 172 20.29 2.76 -6.05
CA LEU A 172 19.02 2.70 -5.33
C LEU A 172 18.20 1.51 -5.82
N LYS A 173 17.56 0.78 -4.89
CA LYS A 173 16.81 -0.43 -5.21
C LYS A 173 15.32 -0.17 -5.20
N PHE A 174 14.73 -0.22 -6.40
CA PHE A 174 13.29 -0.16 -6.59
C PHE A 174 12.70 -1.55 -6.82
N PHE A 175 11.45 -1.72 -6.40
CA PHE A 175 10.72 -2.97 -6.47
C PHE A 175 9.30 -2.71 -6.93
N PHE A 176 8.63 -3.71 -7.48
CA PHE A 176 7.21 -3.66 -7.76
C PHE A 176 6.46 -4.85 -7.17
N LEU A 177 5.19 -4.64 -6.85
CA LEU A 177 4.24 -5.68 -6.44
C LEU A 177 2.84 -5.31 -6.93
N LEU A 178 2.17 -6.22 -7.65
CA LEU A 178 0.75 -6.13 -8.01
C LEU A 178 0.28 -4.75 -8.56
N MET A 179 1.15 -4.04 -9.29
CA MET A 179 0.99 -2.71 -9.92
C MET A 179 1.49 -1.48 -9.14
N GLU A 180 2.03 -1.61 -7.94
CA GLU A 180 2.66 -0.49 -7.21
C GLU A 180 4.19 -0.59 -7.20
N LEU A 181 4.85 0.58 -7.15
CA LEU A 181 6.31 0.73 -7.16
C LEU A 181 6.82 1.24 -5.81
N PHE A 182 7.90 0.63 -5.32
CA PHE A 182 8.46 0.82 -4.00
C PHE A 182 9.96 1.12 -4.12
N LEU A 183 10.51 1.91 -3.20
CA LEU A 183 11.95 1.96 -2.92
C LEU A 183 12.20 1.32 -1.55
N VAL A 184 13.03 0.29 -1.53
CA VAL A 184 13.31 -0.53 -0.32
C VAL A 184 14.66 -0.18 0.29
N GLN A 185 15.57 0.47 -0.45
CA GLN A 185 16.84 0.92 0.11
C GLN A 185 16.67 2.30 0.77
N VAL A 186 16.89 2.34 2.09
CA VAL A 186 16.79 3.53 2.93
C VAL A 186 18.11 4.29 2.87
N THR A 187 18.24 5.11 1.84
CA THR A 187 19.18 6.23 1.82
C THR A 187 18.35 7.44 1.42
N THR A 188 18.66 8.61 1.95
CA THR A 188 18.10 9.87 1.46
C THR A 188 18.18 9.86 -0.07
N MET A 189 17.05 10.08 -0.73
CA MET A 189 17.06 10.21 -2.18
C MET A 189 17.27 11.68 -2.48
N ASP A 190 18.54 12.07 -2.62
CA ASP A 190 18.92 13.44 -2.96
C ASP A 190 18.29 13.80 -4.31
N MET A 191 17.60 14.95 -4.34
CA MET A 191 16.87 15.43 -5.51
C MET A 191 17.76 16.08 -6.55
#